data_AF-A0A5M8SZW8-F1
#
_entry.id   AF-A0A5M8SZW8-F1
#
_cell.length_a   1.000
_cell.length_b   1.000
_cell.length_c   1.000
_cell.angle_alpha   90.00
_cell.angle_beta   90.00
_cell.angle_gamma   90.00
#
_symmetry.space_group_name_H-M   'P 1'
#
loop_
_entity.id
_entity.type
_entity.pdbx_description
1 polymer ?
#
loop_
_entity_poly.entity_id
_entity_poly.type
_entity_poly.pdbx_seq_one_letter_code
_entity_poly.pdbx_strand_id
1 'polypeptide(L)'
;MMNHAIIWLAAPIGILSTAVIFGTDVFFLTIGRAALRRASVPALTEVMGFFHLFADARMPAWGIAAILSNLLLAFLSRSAGRWLYLASFSMLVLFVIVYTRTSKPINQTQSEAAVSGKSLVNGRELQDSWDRLLFIRVPLLTASLLAQCLVLTASA
;
A
#
# COMPACT_ATOMS: atom_id res chain seq x y z
N MET A 1 -9.96 -21.79 -23.61
CA MET A 1 -8.51 -21.85 -23.31
C MET A 1 -7.91 -20.48 -22.98
N MET A 2 -8.10 -19.43 -23.79
CA MET A 2 -7.47 -18.11 -23.59
C MET A 2 -7.76 -17.44 -22.24
N ASN A 3 -8.99 -17.58 -21.69
CA ASN A 3 -9.34 -17.01 -20.38
C ASN A 3 -8.56 -17.62 -19.22
N HIS A 4 -8.18 -18.91 -19.30
CA HIS A 4 -7.46 -19.56 -18.20
C HIS A 4 -6.04 -19.00 -18.09
N ALA A 5 -5.30 -18.87 -19.21
CA ALA A 5 -3.95 -18.33 -19.20
C ALA A 5 -3.89 -16.89 -18.65
N ILE A 6 -4.88 -16.05 -19.00
CA ILE A 6 -4.97 -14.67 -18.49
C ILE A 6 -5.23 -14.68 -16.98
N ILE A 7 -6.11 -15.54 -16.48
CA ILE A 7 -6.39 -15.67 -15.03
C ILE A 7 -5.14 -16.16 -14.28
N TRP A 8 -4.44 -17.16 -14.81
CA TRP A 8 -3.22 -17.72 -14.22
C TRP A 8 -2.06 -16.72 -14.12
N LEU A 9 -2.02 -15.72 -15.00
CA LEU A 9 -1.03 -14.63 -14.91
C LEU A 9 -1.51 -13.47 -14.04
N ALA A 10 -2.77 -13.05 -14.19
CA ALA A 10 -3.30 -11.89 -13.48
C ALA A 10 -3.39 -12.11 -11.96
N ALA A 11 -3.74 -13.32 -11.51
CA ALA A 11 -3.89 -13.58 -10.07
C ALA A 11 -2.57 -13.47 -9.30
N PRO A 12 -1.46 -14.11 -9.70
CA PRO A 12 -0.15 -13.90 -9.06
C PRO A 12 0.33 -12.45 -9.12
N ILE A 13 0.12 -11.75 -10.24
CA ILE A 13 0.48 -10.32 -10.37
C ILE A 13 -0.28 -9.48 -9.34
N GLY A 14 -1.60 -9.69 -9.20
CA GLY A 14 -2.42 -9.00 -8.21
C GLY A 14 -1.93 -9.22 -6.79
N ILE A 15 -1.65 -10.49 -6.44
CA ILE A 15 -1.19 -10.88 -5.11
C ILE A 15 0.18 -10.28 -4.80
N LEU A 16 1.16 -10.45 -5.68
CA LEU A 16 2.51 -9.92 -5.48
C LEU A 16 2.50 -8.40 -5.39
N SER A 17 1.72 -7.73 -6.23
CA SER A 17 1.61 -6.28 -6.21
C SER A 17 0.99 -5.76 -4.90
N THR A 18 -0.06 -6.43 -4.42
CA THR A 18 -0.67 -6.12 -3.11
C THR A 18 0.33 -6.39 -1.98
N ALA A 19 1.07 -7.50 -2.06
CA ALA A 19 2.04 -7.93 -1.05
C ALA A 19 3.21 -6.96 -0.89
N VAL A 20 3.70 -6.34 -1.98
CA VAL A 20 4.76 -5.31 -1.91
C VAL A 20 4.31 -4.12 -1.05
N ILE A 21 3.09 -3.63 -1.26
CA ILE A 21 2.54 -2.49 -0.51
C ILE A 21 2.24 -2.90 0.93
N PHE A 22 1.60 -4.06 1.12
CA PHE A 22 1.30 -4.64 2.42
C PHE A 22 2.56 -4.83 3.27
N GLY A 23 3.59 -5.44 2.71
CA GLY A 23 4.87 -5.68 3.39
C GLY A 23 5.55 -4.39 3.82
N THR A 24 5.48 -3.34 2.98
CA THR A 24 6.00 -2.01 3.33
C THR A 24 5.28 -1.44 4.55
N ASP A 25 3.95 -1.47 4.57
CA ASP A 25 3.17 -0.90 5.67
C ASP A 25 3.30 -1.72 6.96
N VAL A 26 3.37 -3.05 6.85
CA VAL A 26 3.64 -3.93 7.99
C VAL A 26 5.05 -3.71 8.54
N PHE A 27 6.06 -3.53 7.68
CA PHE A 27 7.42 -3.19 8.12
C PHE A 27 7.42 -1.90 8.94
N PHE A 28 6.76 -0.84 8.48
CA PHE A 28 6.68 0.41 9.25
C PHE A 28 5.85 0.25 10.53
N LEU A 29 4.77 -0.53 10.50
CA LEU A 29 3.92 -0.75 11.67
C LEU A 29 4.65 -1.50 12.79
N THR A 30 5.50 -2.47 12.42
CA THR A 30 6.15 -3.40 13.35
C THR A 30 7.56 -2.95 13.76
N ILE A 31 8.37 -2.48 12.81
CA ILE A 31 9.79 -2.18 12.99
C ILE A 31 10.05 -0.68 12.80
N GLY A 32 9.66 -0.14 11.64
CA GLY A 32 10.05 1.21 11.22
C GLY A 32 9.65 2.28 12.23
N ARG A 33 8.39 2.29 12.69
CA ARG A 33 7.90 3.23 13.71
C ARG A 33 8.71 3.18 15.01
N ALA A 34 9.07 1.99 15.50
CA ALA A 34 9.82 1.84 16.73
C ALA A 34 11.24 2.42 16.59
N ALA A 35 11.89 2.17 15.45
CA ALA A 35 13.20 2.74 15.13
C ALA A 35 13.14 4.27 15.00
N LEU A 36 12.15 4.78 14.26
CA LEU A 36 11.95 6.22 14.01
C LEU A 36 11.67 7.02 15.30
N ARG A 37 11.00 6.42 16.29
CA ARG A 37 10.80 7.03 17.62
C ARG A 37 12.10 7.28 18.38
N ARG A 38 13.17 6.52 18.09
CA ARG A 38 14.49 6.70 18.70
C ARG A 38 15.38 7.65 17.90
N ALA A 39 15.04 7.95 16.65
CA ALA A 39 15.80 8.84 15.81
C ALA A 39 15.63 10.31 16.23
N SER A 40 16.70 11.10 16.04
CA SER A 40 16.61 12.55 16.17
C SER A 40 15.61 13.11 15.14
N VAL A 41 15.00 14.27 15.43
CA VAL A 41 14.05 14.91 14.51
C VAL A 41 14.68 15.24 13.14
N PRO A 42 15.94 15.73 13.06
CA PRO A 42 16.59 15.94 11.77
C PRO A 42 16.77 14.64 10.97
N ALA A 43 17.33 13.59 11.59
CA ALA A 43 17.55 12.31 10.92
C ALA A 43 16.22 11.68 10.46
N LEU A 44 15.18 11.79 11.28
CA LEU A 44 13.84 11.36 10.91
C LEU A 44 13.30 12.12 9.69
N THR A 45 13.38 13.45 9.70
CA THR A 45 12.88 14.28 8.60
C THR A 45 13.56 13.91 7.30
N GLU A 46 14.88 13.77 7.33
CA GLU A 46 15.69 13.43 6.17
C GLU A 46 15.36 12.03 5.64
N VAL A 47 15.46 11.01 6.49
CA VAL A 47 15.27 9.61 6.09
C VAL A 47 13.85 9.36 5.61
N MET A 48 12.84 9.83 6.36
CA MET A 48 11.44 9.64 5.96
C MET A 48 11.06 10.47 4.74
N GLY A 49 11.59 11.70 4.62
CA GLY A 49 11.40 12.51 3.43
C GLY A 49 11.90 11.83 2.16
N PHE A 50 13.08 11.20 2.20
CA PHE A 50 13.59 10.43 1.06
C PHE A 50 12.84 9.12 0.83
N PHE A 51 12.45 8.39 1.90
CA PHE A 51 11.57 7.23 1.74
C PHE A 51 10.28 7.61 1.02
N HIS A 52 9.64 8.70 1.42
CA HIS A 52 8.42 9.19 0.80
C HIS A 52 8.63 9.67 -0.64
N LEU A 53 9.74 10.35 -0.93
CA LEU A 53 10.08 10.80 -2.28
C LEU A 53 10.14 9.62 -3.25
N PHE A 54 10.88 8.56 -2.89
CA PHE A 54 11.02 7.38 -3.73
C PHE A 54 9.76 6.50 -3.72
N ALA A 55 9.08 6.38 -2.59
CA ALA A 55 7.85 5.60 -2.48
C ALA A 55 6.73 6.21 -3.34
N ASP A 56 6.52 7.53 -3.28
CA ASP A 56 5.50 8.22 -4.08
C ASP A 56 5.77 8.10 -5.58
N ALA A 57 7.04 7.99 -6.00
CA ALA A 57 7.41 7.78 -7.39
C ALA A 57 7.26 6.32 -7.86
N ARG A 58 7.53 5.32 -6.99
CA ARG A 58 7.68 3.91 -7.40
C ARG A 58 6.51 3.01 -6.99
N MET A 59 5.85 3.31 -5.87
CA MET A 59 4.74 2.50 -5.35
C MET A 59 3.46 2.56 -6.19
N PRO A 60 3.11 3.65 -6.91
CA PRO A 60 1.91 3.68 -7.75
C PRO A 60 1.86 2.56 -8.79
N ALA A 61 3.00 2.13 -9.34
CA ALA A 61 3.05 1.03 -10.30
C ALA A 61 2.48 -0.27 -9.71
N TRP A 62 2.86 -0.60 -8.47
CA TRP A 62 2.34 -1.77 -7.75
C TRP A 62 0.85 -1.59 -7.42
N GLY A 63 0.44 -0.39 -6.98
CA GLY A 63 -0.97 -0.12 -6.66
C GLY A 63 -1.89 -0.28 -7.87
N ILE A 64 -1.49 0.27 -9.01
CA ILE A 64 -2.21 0.16 -10.28
C ILE A 64 -2.25 -1.29 -10.74
N ALA A 65 -1.13 -2.02 -10.70
CA ALA A 65 -1.08 -3.42 -11.08
C ALA A 65 -2.01 -4.29 -10.22
N ALA A 66 -2.07 -4.05 -8.90
CA ALA A 66 -2.98 -4.74 -7.99
C ALA A 66 -4.46 -4.47 -8.35
N ILE A 67 -4.82 -3.20 -8.54
CA ILE A 67 -6.19 -2.77 -8.86
C ILE A 67 -6.66 -3.36 -10.20
N LEU A 68 -5.86 -3.20 -11.25
CA LEU A 68 -6.22 -3.66 -12.60
C LEU A 68 -6.33 -5.19 -12.65
N SER A 69 -5.42 -5.90 -11.97
CA SER A 69 -5.49 -7.37 -11.89
C SER A 69 -6.78 -7.84 -11.23
N ASN A 70 -7.15 -7.26 -10.07
CA ASN A 70 -8.37 -7.63 -9.36
C ASN A 70 -9.63 -7.28 -10.16
N LEU A 71 -9.65 -6.12 -10.83
CA LEU A 71 -10.77 -5.72 -11.69
C LEU A 71 -10.92 -6.67 -12.88
N LEU A 72 -9.83 -6.99 -13.56
CA LEU A 72 -9.83 -7.93 -14.69
C LEU A 72 -10.32 -9.32 -14.25
N LEU A 73 -9.82 -9.83 -13.14
CA LEU A 73 -10.21 -11.14 -12.60
C LEU A 73 -11.69 -11.18 -12.18
N ALA A 74 -12.22 -10.09 -11.61
CA ALA A 74 -13.64 -9.96 -11.31
C ALA A 74 -14.52 -10.03 -12.56
N PHE A 75 -14.09 -9.44 -13.67
CA PHE A 75 -14.82 -9.50 -14.95
C PHE A 75 -14.74 -10.86 -15.62
N LEU A 76 -13.58 -11.53 -15.55
CA LEU A 76 -13.36 -12.84 -16.16
C LEU A 76 -13.95 -14.00 -15.34
N SER A 77 -14.09 -13.84 -14.02
CA SER A 77 -14.63 -14.86 -13.14
C SER A 77 -16.16 -14.95 -13.25
N ARG A 78 -16.66 -16.17 -13.50
CA ARG A 78 -18.09 -16.50 -13.57
C ARG A 78 -18.62 -17.20 -12.31
N SER A 79 -17.79 -17.33 -11.27
CA SER A 79 -18.09 -18.06 -10.04
C SER A 79 -18.25 -17.12 -8.84
N ALA A 80 -18.49 -17.71 -7.65
CA ALA A 80 -18.49 -16.99 -6.38
C ALA A 80 -17.18 -16.20 -6.14
N GLY A 81 -16.05 -16.62 -6.73
CA GLY A 81 -14.76 -15.92 -6.62
C GLY A 81 -14.77 -14.49 -7.18
N ARG A 82 -15.72 -14.15 -8.08
CA ARG A 82 -15.91 -12.77 -8.57
C ARG A 82 -16.11 -11.77 -7.44
N TRP A 83 -16.88 -12.14 -6.41
CA TRP A 83 -17.21 -11.23 -5.31
C TRP A 83 -16.00 -10.97 -4.40
N LEU A 84 -15.13 -11.94 -4.23
CA LEU A 84 -13.86 -11.77 -3.50
C LEU A 84 -12.91 -10.83 -4.25
N TYR A 85 -12.81 -10.93 -5.58
CA TYR A 85 -12.04 -9.97 -6.38
C TYR A 85 -12.61 -8.55 -6.31
N LEU A 86 -13.94 -8.38 -6.34
CA LEU A 86 -14.58 -7.08 -6.15
C LEU A 86 -14.37 -6.52 -4.74
N ALA A 87 -14.41 -7.37 -3.71
CA ALA A 87 -14.10 -6.97 -2.34
C ALA A 87 -12.64 -6.49 -2.23
N SER A 88 -11.69 -7.26 -2.76
CA SER A 88 -10.28 -6.89 -2.83
C SER A 88 -10.07 -5.55 -3.56
N PHE A 89 -10.66 -5.39 -4.74
CA PHE A 89 -10.64 -4.14 -5.50
C PHE A 89 -11.16 -2.96 -4.65
N SER A 90 -12.28 -3.14 -3.96
CA SER A 90 -12.87 -2.09 -3.11
C SER A 90 -11.93 -1.68 -1.97
N MET A 91 -11.28 -2.64 -1.31
CA MET A 91 -10.30 -2.35 -0.26
C MET A 91 -9.08 -1.59 -0.79
N LEU A 92 -8.59 -1.94 -1.99
CA LEU A 92 -7.50 -1.22 -2.66
C LEU A 92 -7.90 0.22 -3.03
N VAL A 93 -9.13 0.44 -3.50
CA VAL A 93 -9.66 1.78 -3.79
C VAL A 93 -9.76 2.61 -2.50
N LEU A 94 -10.29 2.04 -1.42
CA LEU A 94 -10.34 2.70 -0.11
C LEU A 94 -8.93 3.03 0.40
N PHE A 95 -7.97 2.13 0.23
CA PHE A 95 -6.56 2.37 0.56
C PHE A 95 -6.01 3.58 -0.23
N VAL A 96 -6.28 3.67 -1.54
CA VAL A 96 -5.85 4.80 -2.37
C VAL A 96 -6.51 6.11 -1.93
N ILE A 97 -7.80 6.08 -1.55
CA ILE A 97 -8.50 7.26 -1.01
C ILE A 97 -7.82 7.73 0.27
N VAL A 98 -7.55 6.84 1.22
CA VAL A 98 -6.81 7.17 2.46
C VAL A 98 -5.43 7.75 2.12
N TYR A 99 -4.68 7.08 1.25
CA TYR A 99 -3.35 7.55 0.86
C TYR A 99 -3.41 8.96 0.25
N THR A 100 -4.24 9.17 -0.77
CA THR A 100 -4.30 10.45 -1.50
C THR A 100 -4.80 11.61 -0.66
N ARG A 101 -5.73 11.35 0.27
CA ARG A 101 -6.34 12.39 1.12
C ARG A 101 -5.51 12.72 2.35
N THR A 102 -4.81 11.75 2.94
CA THR A 102 -4.11 11.96 4.22
C THR A 102 -2.62 11.67 4.16
N SER A 103 -2.17 10.56 3.58
CA SER A 103 -0.73 10.23 3.58
C SER A 103 0.06 11.12 2.63
N LYS A 104 -0.44 11.35 1.42
CA LYS A 104 0.29 12.07 0.36
C LYS A 104 0.66 13.52 0.76
N PRO A 105 -0.23 14.33 1.37
CA PRO A 105 0.16 15.67 1.84
C PRO A 105 1.28 15.64 2.89
N ILE A 106 1.26 14.66 3.80
CA ILE A 106 2.29 14.47 4.80
C ILE A 106 3.62 14.09 4.12
N ASN A 107 3.57 13.12 3.21
CA ASN A 107 4.71 12.66 2.42
C ASN A 107 5.40 13.84 1.71
N GLN A 108 4.62 14.68 1.03
CA GLN A 108 5.11 15.85 0.29
C GLN A 108 5.86 16.83 1.21
N THR A 109 5.27 17.14 2.37
CA THR A 109 5.90 18.05 3.35
C THR A 109 7.26 17.51 3.83
N GLN A 110 7.33 16.22 4.15
CA GLN A 110 8.59 15.59 4.57
C GLN A 110 9.61 15.51 3.43
N SER A 111 9.17 15.17 2.21
CA SER A 111 10.05 15.10 1.03
C SER A 111 10.63 16.46 0.66
N GLU A 112 9.83 17.53 0.68
CA GLU A 112 10.28 18.89 0.44
C GLU A 112 11.31 19.35 1.47
N ALA A 113 11.10 19.02 2.74
CA ALA A 113 12.05 19.31 3.81
C ALA A 113 13.38 18.58 3.60
N ALA A 114 13.34 17.27 3.30
CA ALA A 114 14.55 16.48 3.02
C ALA A 114 15.32 16.99 1.80
N VAL A 115 14.64 17.25 0.67
CA VAL A 115 15.26 17.78 -0.55
C VAL A 115 15.91 19.15 -0.32
N SER A 116 15.34 19.97 0.56
CA SER A 116 15.89 21.28 0.91
C SER A 116 16.93 21.26 2.04
N GLY A 117 17.28 20.07 2.56
CA GLY A 117 18.23 19.92 3.67
C GLY A 117 17.72 20.51 4.99
N LYS A 118 16.40 20.67 5.15
CA LYS A 118 15.77 21.27 6.32
C LYS A 118 15.22 20.20 7.25
N SER A 119 15.36 20.43 8.56
CA SER A 119 14.63 19.68 9.58
C SER A 119 13.26 20.34 9.81
N LEU A 120 12.21 19.53 9.96
CA LEU A 120 10.89 20.04 10.34
C LEU A 120 10.81 20.18 11.86
N VAL A 121 10.41 21.36 12.34
CA VAL A 121 10.24 21.61 13.78
C VAL A 121 9.18 20.68 14.37
N ASN A 122 8.08 20.47 13.65
CA ASN A 122 6.99 19.56 14.00
C ASN A 122 7.16 18.16 13.37
N GLY A 123 8.38 17.77 12.97
CA GLY A 123 8.62 16.49 12.28
C GLY A 123 8.15 15.26 13.06
N ARG A 124 8.17 15.33 14.40
CA ARG A 124 7.68 14.27 15.30
C ARG A 124 6.16 14.10 15.21
N GLU A 125 5.42 15.19 15.35
CA GLU A 125 3.96 15.20 15.28
C GLU A 125 3.46 14.77 13.90
N LEU A 126 4.16 15.22 12.85
CA LEU A 126 3.85 14.87 11.47
C LEU A 126 4.06 13.36 11.23
N GLN A 127 5.17 12.79 11.72
CA GLN A 127 5.40 11.35 11.65
C GLN A 127 4.36 10.55 12.45
N ASP A 128 4.04 10.98 13.67
CA ASP A 128 3.05 10.29 14.51
C ASP A 128 1.67 10.27 13.83
N SER A 129 1.33 11.34 13.11
CA SER A 129 0.11 11.42 12.30
C SER A 129 0.14 10.42 11.14
N TRP A 130 1.27 10.29 10.44
CA TRP A 130 1.45 9.29 9.38
C TRP A 130 1.39 7.86 9.92
N ASP A 131 2.06 7.59 11.04
CA ASP A 131 2.13 6.28 11.69
C ASP A 131 0.75 5.79 12.15
N ARG A 132 -0.16 6.70 12.54
CA ARG A 132 -1.55 6.35 12.88
C ARG A 132 -2.32 5.80 11.69
N LEU A 133 -2.02 6.25 10.47
CA LEU A 133 -2.69 5.77 9.25
C LEU A 133 -2.38 4.30 8.97
N LEU A 134 -1.27 3.76 9.49
CA LEU A 134 -0.94 2.33 9.35
C LEU A 134 -2.00 1.43 9.98
N PHE A 135 -2.67 1.87 11.05
CA PHE A 135 -3.77 1.12 11.67
C PHE A 135 -5.04 1.04 10.80
N ILE A 136 -5.12 1.82 9.72
CA ILE A 136 -6.21 1.75 8.73
C ILE A 136 -5.70 1.06 7.47
N ARG A 137 -4.53 1.48 6.98
CA ARG A 137 -3.92 0.98 5.74
C ARG A 137 -3.59 -0.50 5.80
N VAL A 138 -2.99 -0.98 6.90
CA VAL A 138 -2.63 -2.39 7.06
C VAL A 138 -3.87 -3.28 7.02
N PRO A 139 -4.95 -3.04 7.80
CA PRO A 139 -6.16 -3.85 7.70
C PRO A 139 -6.80 -3.88 6.31
N LEU A 140 -6.84 -2.75 5.59
CA LEU A 140 -7.37 -2.70 4.21
C LEU A 140 -6.55 -3.61 3.28
N LEU A 141 -5.23 -3.53 3.35
CA LEU A 141 -4.33 -4.37 2.55
C LEU A 141 -4.39 -5.84 2.97
N THR A 142 -4.51 -6.14 4.26
CA THR A 142 -4.72 -7.51 4.77
C THR A 142 -6.00 -8.10 4.23
N ALA A 143 -7.12 -7.38 4.32
CA ALA A 143 -8.41 -7.84 3.81
C ALA A 143 -8.37 -8.07 2.29
N SER A 144 -7.72 -7.16 1.54
CA SER A 144 -7.51 -7.32 0.10
C SER A 144 -6.70 -8.58 -0.22
N LEU A 145 -5.56 -8.77 0.44
CA LEU A 145 -4.66 -9.89 0.19
C LEU A 145 -5.32 -11.23 0.57
N LEU A 146 -6.03 -11.29 1.70
CA LEU A 146 -6.79 -12.47 2.12
C LEU A 146 -7.88 -12.82 1.10
N ALA A 147 -8.64 -11.83 0.63
CA ALA A 147 -9.67 -12.07 -0.39
C ALA A 147 -9.06 -12.66 -1.69
N GLN A 148 -7.90 -12.17 -2.11
CA GLN A 148 -7.18 -12.71 -3.28
C GLN A 148 -6.71 -14.16 -3.06
N CYS A 149 -6.12 -14.45 -1.90
CA CYS A 149 -5.68 -15.80 -1.55
C CYS A 149 -6.85 -16.79 -1.43
N LEU A 150 -7.97 -16.38 -0.86
CA LEU A 150 -9.16 -17.23 -0.70
C LEU A 150 -9.74 -17.67 -2.05
N VAL A 151 -9.65 -16.83 -3.09
CA VAL A 151 -10.07 -17.26 -4.43
C VAL A 151 -9.22 -18.41 -4.94
N LEU A 152 -7.90 -18.38 -4.70
CA LEU A 152 -7.00 -19.46 -5.12
C LEU A 152 -7.32 -20.77 -4.40
N THR A 153 -7.64 -20.72 -3.11
CA THR A 153 -7.98 -21.92 -2.34
C THR A 153 -9.38 -22.44 -2.63
N ALA A 154 -10.34 -21.57 -2.99
CA ALA A 154 -11.70 -21.96 -3.35
C ALA A 154 -11.85 -22.40 -4.81
N SER A 155 -10.80 -22.22 -5.63
CA SER A 155 -10.75 -22.64 -7.03
C SER A 155 -9.89 -23.91 -7.25
N ALA A 156 -9.32 -24.46 -6.17
CA ALA A 156 -8.62 -25.74 -6.13
C ALA A 156 -9.58 -26.85 -5.68
#